data_AF-A0A851T4I8-F1
#
_entry.id   AF-A0A851T4I8-F1
#
_cell.length_a   1.000
_cell.length_b   1.000
_cell.length_c   1.000
_cell.angle_alpha   90.00
_cell.angle_beta   90.00
_cell.angle_gamma   90.00
#
_symmetry.space_group_name_H-M   'P 1'
#
loop_
_entity.id
_entity.type
_entity.pdbx_description
1 polymer ?
#
loop_
_entity_poly.entity_id
_entity_poly.type
_entity_poly.pdbx_seq_one_letter_code
_entity_poly.pdbx_strand_id
1 'polypeptide(L)'
;RGYCSRRLRRLRKTLNFKMGNRHKFTGKKVTEEILSDNRYLLLILMDAERAWSYAMQLKQEANTEPRKRFHLLSRLRKAVKHAEELERLCESNRVDAKTKLEAQAYMAYLTGMLRFEHQEWKAAMEAFNKCKTIYEKLANAFTEEQAVLYNQRVEEISPNIRYCAYNIGDQSAISELMQMRLRSGGTEGLLAEKLEALITQTRAKQAATMSEVEWRGRTVPVKIDKVRIFLLGLADNEAAIVQAENEETKERLFESLLSECRDAIQAVREDLKPDQKQREHSLEMDSGKVSNIQYLHSYLTYIKLSTAIKRNESMAKSLQKALLQQQRSEEDGKRTPRPQDLIRLYDIILQNLVELTQLPGLEEDKNFQKEIGLKTLVYKAYRCFFIAQSYVLVKKWSEALVLYERVLKYAGQVQSEAGAYKNSLKDLPDVQDLITQVNAEKYSLQAAAILDANDTHETESPSQVKDGKPLSERFETFCLDPSLVSKQVSLVHFPPGFQPIPCKPLFFDLALNHVAFPPLEDKVEQKAKSGLTGYIKGIFGFKS
;
A
#
# COMPACT_ATOMS: atom_id res chain seq x y z
N ARG A 1 -19.18 -7.50 -22.45
CA ARG A 1 -19.80 -7.94 -23.75
C ARG A 1 -20.89 -7.00 -24.31
N GLY A 2 -21.96 -6.70 -23.56
CA GLY A 2 -23.11 -5.92 -24.09
C GLY A 2 -22.76 -4.52 -24.58
N TYR A 3 -21.89 -3.82 -23.84
CA TYR A 3 -21.33 -2.53 -24.25
C TYR A 3 -20.62 -2.59 -25.62
N CYS A 4 -19.68 -3.52 -25.82
CA CYS A 4 -18.96 -3.68 -27.10
C CYS A 4 -19.91 -3.89 -28.28
N SER A 5 -20.97 -4.68 -28.09
CA SER A 5 -21.98 -4.91 -29.13
C SER A 5 -22.75 -3.64 -29.50
N ARG A 6 -23.11 -2.81 -28.51
CA ARG A 6 -23.76 -1.51 -28.74
C ARG A 6 -22.80 -0.50 -29.38
N ARG A 7 -21.53 -0.47 -28.95
CA ARG A 7 -20.48 0.39 -29.53
C ARG A 7 -20.21 0.05 -31.00
N LEU A 8 -20.07 -1.24 -31.33
CA LEU A 8 -19.98 -1.73 -32.71
C LEU A 8 -21.18 -1.26 -33.55
N ARG A 9 -22.41 -1.39 -33.04
CA ARG A 9 -23.61 -0.95 -33.75
C ARG A 9 -23.61 0.56 -34.03
N ARG A 10 -23.18 1.38 -33.05
CA ARG A 10 -23.06 2.83 -33.23
C ARG A 10 -21.98 3.17 -34.26
N LEU A 11 -20.78 2.62 -34.14
CA LEU A 11 -19.68 2.85 -35.09
C LEU A 11 -20.09 2.48 -36.52
N ARG A 12 -20.70 1.31 -36.73
CA ARG A 12 -21.21 0.88 -38.04
C ARG A 12 -22.30 1.80 -38.60
N LYS A 13 -23.15 2.38 -37.73
CA LYS A 13 -24.18 3.33 -38.16
C LYS A 13 -23.57 4.68 -38.53
N THR A 14 -22.64 5.20 -37.72
CA THR A 14 -21.98 6.49 -37.93
C THR A 14 -21.07 6.49 -39.17
N LEU A 15 -20.29 5.41 -39.36
CA LEU A 15 -19.41 5.25 -40.52
C LEU A 15 -20.14 4.76 -41.78
N ASN A 16 -21.46 4.57 -41.72
CA ASN A 16 -22.25 3.91 -42.76
C ASN A 16 -21.71 2.53 -43.20
N PHE A 17 -20.92 1.88 -42.34
CA PHE A 17 -20.30 0.57 -42.56
C PHE A 17 -21.22 -0.58 -42.12
N LYS A 18 -22.37 -0.71 -42.78
CA LYS A 18 -23.35 -1.76 -42.49
C LYS A 18 -22.96 -3.07 -43.18
N MET A 19 -22.95 -4.17 -42.42
CA MET A 19 -22.62 -5.53 -42.90
C MET A 19 -23.80 -6.24 -43.59
N GLY A 20 -24.86 -5.51 -43.96
CA GLY A 20 -26.04 -6.09 -44.58
C GLY A 20 -27.30 -5.26 -44.33
N ASN A 21 -28.35 -5.63 -45.04
CA ASN A 21 -29.71 -5.09 -44.88
C ASN A 21 -30.60 -6.14 -44.21
N ARG A 22 -31.85 -5.80 -43.92
CA ARG A 22 -32.82 -6.68 -43.24
C ARG A 22 -32.95 -8.07 -43.88
N HIS A 23 -32.71 -8.18 -45.19
CA HIS A 23 -32.94 -9.41 -45.97
C HIS A 23 -31.66 -10.09 -46.47
N LYS A 24 -30.48 -9.46 -46.36
CA LYS A 24 -29.24 -10.02 -46.92
C LYS A 24 -28.01 -9.55 -46.14
N PHE A 25 -27.14 -10.50 -45.78
CA PHE A 25 -25.83 -10.22 -45.19
C PHE A 25 -24.79 -9.97 -46.28
N THR A 26 -23.98 -8.92 -46.11
CA THR A 26 -22.84 -8.59 -46.97
C THR A 26 -21.64 -8.32 -46.08
N GLY A 27 -20.69 -9.27 -46.05
CA GLY A 27 -19.47 -9.16 -45.25
C GLY A 27 -18.50 -8.10 -45.79
N LYS A 28 -18.81 -6.82 -45.58
CA LYS A 28 -17.89 -5.71 -45.90
C LYS A 28 -16.62 -5.87 -45.05
N LYS A 29 -15.47 -5.92 -45.72
CA LYS A 29 -14.15 -5.97 -45.07
C LYS A 29 -13.57 -4.57 -44.97
N VAL A 30 -12.82 -4.32 -43.90
CA VAL A 30 -12.03 -3.09 -43.78
C VAL A 30 -10.79 -3.26 -44.66
N THR A 31 -10.57 -2.32 -45.57
CA THR A 31 -9.40 -2.29 -46.48
C THR A 31 -8.49 -1.13 -46.11
N GLU A 32 -7.23 -1.19 -46.51
CA GLU A 32 -6.22 -0.18 -46.18
C GLU A 32 -6.59 1.24 -46.64
N GLU A 33 -7.33 1.34 -47.76
CA GLU A 33 -7.79 2.61 -48.32
C GLU A 33 -8.68 3.41 -47.38
N ILE A 34 -9.42 2.73 -46.50
CA ILE A 34 -10.41 3.30 -45.60
C ILE A 34 -9.79 3.70 -44.24
N LEU A 35 -8.53 3.30 -43.99
CA LEU A 35 -7.81 3.53 -42.73
C LEU A 35 -7.40 4.99 -42.46
N SER A 36 -7.79 5.95 -43.31
CA SER A 36 -7.64 7.38 -43.01
C SER A 36 -8.44 7.80 -41.77
N ASP A 37 -9.55 7.12 -41.47
CA ASP A 37 -10.30 7.29 -40.21
C ASP A 37 -9.96 6.15 -39.24
N ASN A 38 -9.35 6.49 -38.10
CA ASN A 38 -8.96 5.53 -37.06
C ASN A 38 -10.14 4.74 -36.46
N ARG A 39 -11.38 5.22 -36.64
CA ARG A 39 -12.59 4.55 -36.15
C ARG A 39 -12.82 3.18 -36.80
N TYR A 40 -12.22 2.93 -37.98
CA TYR A 40 -12.28 1.61 -38.61
C TYR A 40 -11.40 0.58 -37.90
N LEU A 41 -10.23 0.97 -37.37
CA LEU A 41 -9.41 0.10 -36.51
C LEU A 41 -10.16 -0.23 -35.21
N LEU A 42 -10.81 0.78 -34.62
CA LEU A 42 -11.65 0.59 -33.43
C LEU A 42 -12.80 -0.40 -33.67
N LEU A 43 -13.34 -0.48 -34.90
CA LEU A 43 -14.40 -1.44 -35.24
C LEU A 43 -13.89 -2.88 -35.12
N ILE A 44 -12.69 -3.17 -35.62
CA ILE A 44 -12.07 -4.51 -35.53
C ILE A 44 -11.67 -4.82 -34.08
N LEU A 45 -11.07 -3.86 -33.37
CA LEU A 45 -10.75 -4.00 -31.94
C LEU A 45 -11.99 -4.36 -31.11
N MET A 46 -13.13 -3.70 -31.37
CA MET A 46 -14.37 -4.02 -30.67
C MET A 46 -14.95 -5.39 -31.02
N ASP A 47 -14.66 -5.93 -32.21
CA ASP A 47 -15.02 -7.31 -32.58
C ASP A 47 -14.15 -8.33 -31.82
N ALA A 48 -12.84 -8.06 -31.66
CA ALA A 48 -11.92 -8.85 -30.82
C ALA A 48 -12.34 -8.83 -29.34
N GLU A 49 -12.53 -7.64 -28.76
CA GLU A 49 -12.93 -7.44 -27.37
C GLU A 49 -14.27 -8.09 -27.02
N ARG A 50 -15.23 -8.06 -27.96
CA ARG A 50 -16.51 -8.75 -27.78
C ARG A 50 -16.33 -10.26 -27.69
N ALA A 51 -15.44 -10.85 -28.51
CA ALA A 51 -15.16 -12.28 -28.49
C ALA A 51 -14.38 -12.66 -27.22
N TRP A 52 -13.35 -11.89 -26.86
CA TRP A 52 -12.58 -12.09 -25.63
C TRP A 52 -13.45 -11.98 -24.38
N SER A 53 -14.27 -10.93 -24.25
CA SER A 53 -15.20 -10.76 -23.12
C SER A 53 -16.19 -11.92 -23.00
N TYR A 54 -16.62 -12.52 -24.12
CA TYR A 54 -17.48 -13.70 -24.07
C TYR A 54 -16.69 -14.94 -23.63
N ALA A 55 -15.44 -15.11 -24.07
CA ALA A 55 -14.59 -16.18 -23.57
C ALA A 55 -14.37 -16.08 -22.05
N MET A 56 -14.15 -14.88 -21.52
CA MET A 56 -13.98 -14.67 -20.07
C MET A 56 -15.24 -14.99 -19.27
N GLN A 57 -16.43 -14.62 -19.79
CA GLN A 57 -17.70 -15.04 -19.18
C GLN A 57 -17.84 -16.57 -19.16
N LEU A 58 -17.54 -17.23 -20.28
CA LEU A 58 -17.61 -18.69 -20.38
C LEU A 58 -16.57 -19.38 -19.49
N LYS A 59 -15.47 -18.71 -19.16
CA LYS A 59 -14.44 -19.22 -18.25
C LYS A 59 -14.99 -19.35 -16.83
N GLN A 60 -15.74 -18.36 -16.38
CA GLN A 60 -16.44 -18.41 -15.09
C GLN A 60 -17.55 -19.46 -15.09
N GLU A 61 -18.38 -19.49 -16.14
CA GLU A 61 -19.45 -20.50 -16.28
C GLU A 61 -18.93 -21.94 -16.39
N ALA A 62 -17.70 -22.13 -16.89
CA ALA A 62 -17.08 -23.45 -17.01
C ALA A 62 -16.70 -24.10 -15.66
N ASN A 63 -16.76 -23.36 -14.55
CA ASN A 63 -16.54 -23.91 -13.22
C ASN A 63 -17.65 -24.87 -12.81
N THR A 64 -18.89 -24.55 -13.17
CA THR A 64 -20.05 -25.42 -12.92
C THR A 64 -20.36 -26.30 -14.13
N GLU A 65 -20.07 -25.82 -15.35
CA GLU A 65 -20.41 -26.50 -16.60
C GLU A 65 -19.16 -26.73 -17.49
N PRO A 66 -18.37 -27.79 -17.26
CA PRO A 66 -17.09 -28.01 -17.94
C PRO A 66 -17.16 -28.01 -19.47
N ARG A 67 -18.31 -28.41 -20.05
CA ARG A 67 -18.53 -28.41 -21.51
C ARG A 67 -18.43 -27.01 -22.14
N LYS A 68 -18.63 -25.94 -21.36
CA LYS A 68 -18.48 -24.55 -21.82
C LYS A 68 -17.04 -24.21 -22.24
N ARG A 69 -16.03 -24.98 -21.79
CA ARG A 69 -14.62 -24.82 -22.20
C ARG A 69 -14.43 -24.90 -23.73
N PHE A 70 -15.16 -25.77 -24.41
CA PHE A 70 -15.08 -25.86 -25.89
C PHE A 70 -15.53 -24.57 -26.57
N HIS A 71 -16.61 -23.96 -26.05
CA HIS A 71 -17.12 -22.69 -26.57
C HIS A 71 -16.16 -21.54 -26.24
N LEU A 72 -15.57 -21.53 -25.04
CA LEU A 72 -14.53 -20.57 -24.64
C LEU A 72 -13.37 -20.57 -25.64
N LEU A 73 -12.81 -21.74 -25.98
CA LEU A 73 -11.69 -21.85 -26.91
C LEU A 73 -12.06 -21.35 -28.31
N SER A 74 -13.27 -21.65 -28.79
CA SER A 74 -13.79 -21.13 -30.06
C SER A 74 -13.87 -19.60 -30.07
N ARG A 75 -14.27 -18.98 -28.94
CA ARG A 75 -14.34 -17.52 -28.81
C ARG A 75 -12.96 -16.88 -28.72
N LEU A 76 -12.01 -17.45 -27.98
CA LEU A 76 -10.62 -16.96 -27.95
C LEU A 76 -9.96 -17.05 -29.32
N ARG A 77 -10.12 -18.17 -30.04
CA ARG A 77 -9.62 -18.32 -31.41
C ARG A 77 -10.19 -17.26 -32.34
N LYS A 78 -11.47 -16.91 -32.18
CA LYS A 78 -12.09 -15.82 -32.94
C LYS A 78 -11.52 -14.45 -32.55
N ALA A 79 -11.23 -14.20 -31.27
CA ALA A 79 -10.60 -12.97 -30.81
C ALA A 79 -9.20 -12.80 -31.42
N VAL A 80 -8.39 -13.87 -31.41
CA VAL A 80 -7.05 -13.90 -32.04
C VAL A 80 -7.16 -13.57 -33.54
N LYS A 81 -8.07 -14.21 -34.28
CA LYS A 81 -8.27 -13.88 -35.71
C LYS A 81 -8.62 -12.42 -35.97
N HIS A 82 -9.39 -11.78 -35.10
CA HIS A 82 -9.69 -10.35 -35.23
C HIS A 82 -8.48 -9.48 -34.89
N ALA A 83 -7.64 -9.90 -33.93
CA ALA A 83 -6.40 -9.20 -33.60
C ALA A 83 -5.33 -9.36 -34.69
N GLU A 84 -5.21 -10.53 -35.31
CA GLU A 84 -4.37 -10.77 -36.49
C GLU A 84 -4.82 -9.88 -37.67
N GLU A 85 -6.13 -9.77 -37.90
CA GLU A 85 -6.68 -8.85 -38.90
C GLU A 85 -6.36 -7.38 -38.57
N LEU A 86 -6.44 -7.00 -37.29
CA LEU A 86 -6.11 -5.66 -36.83
C LEU A 86 -4.62 -5.34 -37.02
N GLU A 87 -3.72 -6.25 -36.63
CA GLU A 87 -2.27 -6.09 -36.82
C GLU A 87 -1.92 -5.92 -38.30
N ARG A 88 -2.48 -6.78 -39.17
CA ARG A 88 -2.28 -6.66 -40.63
C ARG A 88 -2.76 -5.32 -41.18
N LEU A 89 -3.89 -4.78 -40.69
CA LEU A 89 -4.34 -3.45 -41.10
C LEU A 89 -3.41 -2.34 -40.59
N CYS A 90 -2.84 -2.51 -39.39
CA CYS A 90 -1.88 -1.57 -38.83
C CYS A 90 -0.54 -1.57 -39.56
N GLU A 91 -0.16 -2.62 -40.30
CA GLU A 91 1.08 -2.62 -41.10
C GLU A 91 1.13 -1.50 -42.15
N SER A 92 -0.04 -0.99 -42.57
CA SER A 92 -0.18 0.11 -43.52
C SER A 92 0.69 1.34 -43.16
N ASN A 93 1.16 2.06 -44.18
CA ASN A 93 1.96 3.28 -44.03
C ASN A 93 1.16 4.46 -43.44
N ARG A 94 -0.16 4.32 -43.31
CA ARG A 94 -1.06 5.34 -42.75
C ARG A 94 -1.19 5.28 -41.23
N VAL A 95 -0.64 4.24 -40.62
CA VAL A 95 -0.69 4.00 -39.18
C VAL A 95 0.68 4.30 -38.59
N ASP A 96 0.70 4.99 -37.46
CA ASP A 96 1.91 5.38 -36.75
C ASP A 96 2.58 4.18 -36.06
N ALA A 97 3.88 4.29 -35.79
CA ALA A 97 4.66 3.19 -35.22
C ALA A 97 4.15 2.72 -33.85
N LYS A 98 3.58 3.61 -33.04
CA LYS A 98 2.99 3.28 -31.74
C LYS A 98 1.82 2.32 -31.90
N THR A 99 0.84 2.67 -32.73
CA THR A 99 -0.35 1.83 -32.96
C THR A 99 0.02 0.47 -33.57
N LYS A 100 1.10 0.39 -34.38
CA LYS A 100 1.64 -0.89 -34.87
C LYS A 100 2.10 -1.78 -33.74
N LEU A 101 2.92 -1.25 -32.83
CA LEU A 101 3.43 -2.01 -31.67
C LEU A 101 2.31 -2.38 -30.70
N GLU A 102 1.33 -1.50 -30.46
CA GLU A 102 0.16 -1.82 -29.63
C GLU A 102 -0.66 -2.98 -30.23
N ALA A 103 -0.90 -2.99 -31.54
CA ALA A 103 -1.61 -4.07 -32.22
C ALA A 103 -0.84 -5.40 -32.13
N GLN A 104 0.49 -5.38 -32.34
CA GLN A 104 1.36 -6.55 -32.19
C GLN A 104 1.36 -7.11 -30.76
N ALA A 105 1.42 -6.24 -29.75
CA ALA A 105 1.36 -6.65 -28.34
C ALA A 105 -0.02 -7.23 -27.99
N TYR A 106 -1.10 -6.63 -28.49
CA TYR A 106 -2.46 -7.11 -28.27
C TYR A 106 -2.72 -8.48 -28.93
N MET A 107 -2.24 -8.69 -30.16
CA MET A 107 -2.31 -10.00 -30.81
C MET A 107 -1.48 -11.05 -30.06
N ALA A 108 -0.26 -10.71 -29.62
CA ALA A 108 0.57 -11.60 -28.82
C ALA A 108 -0.08 -11.98 -27.49
N TYR A 109 -0.72 -11.01 -26.81
CA TYR A 109 -1.50 -11.26 -25.59
C TYR A 109 -2.64 -12.26 -25.81
N LEU A 110 -3.50 -12.04 -26.81
CA LEU A 110 -4.64 -12.93 -27.07
C LEU A 110 -4.19 -14.32 -27.52
N THR A 111 -3.10 -14.40 -28.28
CA THR A 111 -2.47 -15.66 -28.67
C THR A 111 -1.95 -16.42 -27.45
N GLY A 112 -1.27 -15.71 -26.54
CA GLY A 112 -0.82 -16.26 -25.26
C GLY A 112 -1.98 -16.81 -24.44
N MET A 113 -3.08 -16.06 -24.32
CA MET A 113 -4.28 -16.50 -23.61
C MET A 113 -4.95 -17.74 -24.23
N LEU A 114 -5.01 -17.81 -25.56
CA LEU A 114 -5.55 -18.99 -26.26
C LEU A 114 -4.68 -20.23 -25.98
N ARG A 115 -3.36 -20.12 -26.16
CA ARG A 115 -2.40 -21.22 -25.95
C ARG A 115 -2.34 -21.65 -24.50
N PHE A 116 -2.46 -20.70 -23.57
CA PHE A 116 -2.55 -20.95 -22.14
C PHE A 116 -3.78 -21.80 -21.78
N GLU A 117 -4.95 -21.48 -22.34
CA GLU A 117 -6.16 -22.29 -22.12
C GLU A 117 -6.12 -23.66 -22.81
N HIS A 118 -5.31 -23.79 -23.87
CA HIS A 118 -4.93 -25.06 -24.50
C HIS A 118 -3.88 -25.86 -23.72
N GLN A 119 -3.31 -25.29 -22.64
CA GLN A 119 -2.23 -25.88 -21.83
C GLN A 119 -0.92 -26.10 -22.60
N GLU A 120 -0.73 -25.37 -23.70
CA GLU A 120 0.52 -25.38 -24.48
C GLU A 120 1.53 -24.41 -23.86
N TRP A 121 2.10 -24.78 -22.70
CA TRP A 121 2.85 -23.87 -21.83
C TRP A 121 4.02 -23.15 -22.51
N LYS A 122 4.82 -23.88 -23.31
CA LYS A 122 5.96 -23.30 -24.04
C LYS A 122 5.51 -22.25 -25.06
N ALA A 123 4.49 -22.60 -25.84
CA ALA A 123 3.95 -21.75 -26.89
C ALA A 123 3.21 -20.53 -26.32
N ALA A 124 2.56 -20.68 -25.17
CA ALA A 124 1.93 -19.59 -24.42
C ALA A 124 2.96 -18.63 -23.81
N MET A 125 4.03 -19.17 -23.21
CA MET A 125 5.11 -18.38 -22.65
C MET A 125 5.81 -17.53 -23.72
N GLU A 126 6.11 -18.10 -24.88
CA GLU A 126 6.71 -17.36 -26.00
C GLU A 126 5.86 -16.15 -26.41
N ALA A 127 4.54 -16.34 -26.54
CA ALA A 127 3.61 -15.28 -26.88
C ALA A 127 3.49 -14.22 -25.77
N PHE A 128 3.45 -14.62 -24.49
CA PHE A 128 3.43 -13.68 -23.37
C PHE A 128 4.76 -12.92 -23.22
N ASN A 129 5.91 -13.56 -23.44
CA ASN A 129 7.21 -12.88 -23.44
C ASN A 129 7.31 -11.88 -24.60
N LYS A 130 6.84 -12.24 -25.80
CA LYS A 130 6.71 -11.28 -26.91
C LYS A 130 5.85 -10.08 -26.52
N CYS A 131 4.69 -10.33 -25.90
CA CYS A 131 3.81 -9.28 -25.40
C CYS A 131 4.49 -8.38 -24.35
N LYS A 132 5.17 -8.99 -23.37
CA LYS A 132 5.91 -8.30 -22.31
C LYS A 132 6.99 -7.40 -22.88
N THR A 133 7.86 -7.93 -23.73
CA THR A 133 8.95 -7.16 -24.35
C THR A 133 8.45 -5.97 -25.17
N ILE A 134 7.32 -6.10 -25.87
CA ILE A 134 6.76 -4.97 -26.63
C ILE A 134 6.22 -3.90 -25.67
N TYR A 135 5.45 -4.27 -24.65
CA TYR A 135 4.92 -3.29 -23.69
C TYR A 135 6.02 -2.62 -22.85
N GLU A 136 7.08 -3.32 -22.47
CA GLU A 136 8.24 -2.72 -21.79
C GLU A 136 8.95 -1.71 -22.70
N LYS A 137 9.12 -2.03 -24.00
CA LYS A 137 9.67 -1.08 -24.98
C LYS A 137 8.79 0.15 -25.16
N LEU A 138 7.46 -0.03 -25.16
CA LEU A 138 6.52 1.10 -25.22
C LEU A 138 6.58 1.94 -23.92
N ALA A 139 6.65 1.30 -22.75
CA ALA A 139 6.77 2.00 -21.47
C ALA A 139 8.02 2.89 -21.41
N ASN A 140 9.16 2.38 -21.87
CA ASN A 140 10.43 3.12 -21.88
C ASN A 140 10.51 4.23 -22.93
N ALA A 141 9.63 4.22 -23.93
CA ALA A 141 9.65 5.17 -25.05
C ALA A 141 8.80 6.42 -24.82
N PHE A 142 7.87 6.40 -23.85
CA PHE A 142 6.94 7.50 -23.59
C PHE A 142 7.13 8.09 -22.18
N THR A 143 6.37 9.14 -21.88
CA THR A 143 6.35 9.80 -20.56
C THR A 143 5.98 8.84 -19.44
N GLU A 144 6.47 9.09 -18.23
CA GLU A 144 6.19 8.27 -17.04
C GLU A 144 4.67 8.05 -16.82
N GLU A 145 3.83 9.06 -17.06
CA GLU A 145 2.36 8.91 -16.97
C GLU A 145 1.78 7.84 -17.92
N GLN A 146 2.31 7.72 -19.14
CA GLN A 146 1.85 6.71 -20.10
C GLN A 146 2.50 5.35 -19.84
N ALA A 147 3.72 5.35 -19.29
CA ALA A 147 4.43 4.13 -18.90
C ALA A 147 3.68 3.35 -17.83
N VAL A 148 2.96 4.03 -16.92
CA VAL A 148 2.12 3.38 -15.88
C VAL A 148 1.16 2.36 -16.50
N LEU A 149 0.46 2.71 -17.57
CA LEU A 149 -0.52 1.81 -18.21
C LEU A 149 0.15 0.54 -18.79
N TYR A 150 1.30 0.68 -19.43
CA TYR A 150 2.03 -0.46 -20.00
C TYR A 150 2.66 -1.34 -18.93
N ASN A 151 3.22 -0.73 -17.88
CA ASN A 151 3.78 -1.45 -16.74
C ASN A 151 2.70 -2.26 -16.01
N GLN A 152 1.53 -1.67 -15.76
CA GLN A 152 0.37 -2.38 -15.22
C GLN A 152 -0.01 -3.59 -16.08
N ARG A 153 0.04 -3.45 -17.41
CA ARG A 153 -0.26 -4.56 -18.32
C ARG A 153 0.78 -5.68 -18.28
N VAL A 154 2.06 -5.34 -18.11
CA VAL A 154 3.16 -6.30 -17.91
C VAL A 154 3.01 -7.04 -16.59
N GLU A 155 2.68 -6.32 -15.52
CA GLU A 155 2.41 -6.90 -14.21
C GLU A 155 1.22 -7.87 -14.25
N GLU A 156 0.13 -7.52 -14.95
CA GLU A 156 -1.06 -8.37 -15.10
C GLU A 156 -0.76 -9.73 -15.75
N ILE A 157 0.12 -9.77 -16.76
CA ILE A 157 0.45 -11.02 -17.47
C ILE A 157 1.58 -11.82 -16.81
N SER A 158 2.35 -11.21 -15.91
CA SER A 158 3.51 -11.83 -15.29
C SER A 158 3.19 -13.13 -14.52
N PRO A 159 2.07 -13.25 -13.77
CA PRO A 159 1.67 -14.52 -13.15
C PRO A 159 1.46 -15.65 -14.17
N ASN A 160 0.94 -15.36 -15.36
CA ASN A 160 0.75 -16.37 -16.41
C ASN A 160 2.10 -16.87 -16.95
N ILE A 161 3.07 -15.97 -17.13
CA ILE A 161 4.43 -16.33 -17.58
C ILE A 161 5.09 -17.28 -16.58
N ARG A 162 5.04 -16.94 -15.29
CA ARG A 162 5.62 -17.77 -14.23
C ARG A 162 4.90 -19.11 -14.09
N TYR A 163 3.58 -19.13 -14.24
CA TYR A 163 2.81 -20.38 -14.25
C TYR A 163 3.21 -21.27 -15.43
N CYS A 164 3.41 -20.70 -16.63
CA CYS A 164 3.96 -21.45 -17.75
C CYS A 164 5.37 -22.00 -17.44
N ALA A 165 6.25 -21.20 -16.80
CA ALA A 165 7.62 -21.62 -16.47
C ALA A 165 7.64 -22.81 -15.52
N TYR A 166 6.80 -22.77 -14.50
CA TYR A 166 6.63 -23.89 -13.59
C TYR A 166 6.22 -25.17 -14.33
N ASN A 167 5.19 -25.10 -15.18
CA ASN A 167 4.70 -26.28 -15.90
C ASN A 167 5.69 -26.80 -16.97
N ILE A 168 6.65 -25.98 -17.40
CA ILE A 168 7.74 -26.41 -18.29
C ILE A 168 8.84 -27.15 -17.50
N GLY A 169 8.95 -26.90 -16.19
CA GLY A 169 9.90 -27.60 -15.30
C GLY A 169 10.76 -26.68 -14.43
N ASP A 170 10.56 -25.36 -14.48
CA ASP A 170 11.30 -24.42 -13.63
C ASP A 170 10.72 -24.39 -12.22
N GLN A 171 11.39 -25.06 -11.28
CA GLN A 171 10.97 -25.13 -9.88
C GLN A 171 11.14 -23.78 -9.15
N SER A 172 12.01 -22.88 -9.64
CA SER A 172 12.22 -21.56 -9.02
C SER A 172 11.03 -20.62 -9.24
N ALA A 173 10.26 -20.84 -10.30
CA ALA A 173 9.08 -20.05 -10.64
C ALA A 173 7.96 -20.14 -9.59
N ILE A 174 7.92 -21.19 -8.75
CA ILE A 174 6.95 -21.29 -7.66
C ILE A 174 7.23 -20.26 -6.57
N SER A 175 8.49 -20.10 -6.19
CA SER A 175 8.91 -19.13 -5.16
C SER A 175 8.57 -17.71 -5.61
N GLU A 176 8.83 -17.39 -6.88
CA GLU A 176 8.46 -16.11 -7.47
C GLU A 176 6.94 -15.92 -7.57
N LEU A 177 6.17 -16.96 -7.93
CA LEU A 177 4.71 -16.92 -7.92
C LEU A 177 4.14 -16.67 -6.53
N MET A 178 4.70 -17.30 -5.50
CA MET A 178 4.33 -17.06 -4.10
C MET A 178 4.59 -15.60 -3.73
N GLN A 179 5.78 -15.07 -4.03
CA GLN A 179 6.12 -13.67 -3.74
C GLN A 179 5.23 -12.67 -4.48
N MET A 180 4.98 -12.87 -5.77
CA MET A 180 4.10 -11.99 -6.57
C MET A 180 2.67 -11.96 -6.01
N ARG A 181 2.16 -13.12 -5.59
CA ARG A 181 0.83 -13.24 -5.01
C ARG A 181 0.71 -12.53 -3.66
N LEU A 182 1.72 -12.66 -2.82
CA LEU A 182 1.80 -11.99 -1.51
C LEU A 182 1.89 -10.46 -1.66
N ARG A 183 2.53 -9.95 -2.72
CA ARG A 183 2.65 -8.52 -3.03
C ARG A 183 1.37 -7.89 -3.60
N SER A 184 0.69 -8.56 -4.53
CA SER A 184 -0.49 -8.00 -5.22
C SER A 184 -1.82 -8.12 -4.45
N GLY A 185 -1.83 -8.58 -3.20
CA GLY A 185 -3.05 -8.59 -2.39
C GLY A 185 -4.16 -9.50 -2.92
N GLY A 186 -3.79 -10.61 -3.57
CA GLY A 186 -4.72 -11.57 -4.18
C GLY A 186 -5.07 -11.20 -5.62
N THR A 187 -4.55 -11.98 -6.58
CA THR A 187 -5.07 -11.94 -7.95
C THR A 187 -6.50 -12.49 -7.95
N GLU A 188 -7.50 -11.68 -8.23
CA GLU A 188 -8.88 -12.18 -8.29
C GLU A 188 -9.06 -13.11 -9.51
N GLY A 189 -9.53 -14.35 -9.27
CA GLY A 189 -10.00 -15.26 -10.30
C GLY A 189 -9.47 -16.69 -10.21
N LEU A 190 -9.94 -17.55 -11.13
CA LEU A 190 -9.64 -18.99 -11.25
C LEU A 190 -8.15 -19.36 -11.26
N LEU A 191 -7.28 -18.44 -11.67
CA LEU A 191 -5.84 -18.68 -11.64
C LEU A 191 -5.31 -18.66 -10.19
N ALA A 192 -5.87 -17.83 -9.32
CA ALA A 192 -5.44 -17.75 -7.92
C ALA A 192 -5.83 -19.00 -7.11
N GLU A 193 -6.99 -19.59 -7.36
CA GLU A 193 -7.37 -20.88 -6.74
C GLU A 193 -6.46 -22.02 -7.19
N LYS A 194 -6.12 -22.07 -8.49
CA LYS A 194 -5.16 -23.06 -9.01
C LYS A 194 -3.75 -22.83 -8.47
N LEU A 195 -3.35 -21.57 -8.35
CA LEU A 195 -2.07 -21.18 -7.72
C LEU A 195 -2.07 -21.59 -6.25
N GLU A 196 -3.16 -21.38 -5.50
CA GLU A 196 -3.27 -21.80 -4.10
C GLU A 196 -3.11 -23.31 -3.92
N ALA A 197 -3.84 -24.08 -4.73
CA ALA A 197 -3.76 -25.53 -4.69
C ALA A 197 -2.32 -26.01 -4.97
N LEU A 198 -1.62 -25.34 -5.89
CA LEU A 198 -0.25 -25.66 -6.30
C LEU A 198 0.80 -25.24 -5.26
N ILE A 199 0.61 -24.08 -4.62
CA ILE A 199 1.40 -23.60 -3.47
C ILE A 199 1.24 -24.59 -2.32
N THR A 200 0.00 -24.94 -1.98
CA THR A 200 -0.32 -25.89 -0.91
C THR A 200 0.28 -27.27 -1.21
N GLN A 201 0.15 -27.75 -2.45
CA GLN A 201 0.73 -29.04 -2.86
C GLN A 201 2.27 -29.02 -2.80
N THR A 202 2.90 -27.93 -3.21
CA THR A 202 4.37 -27.78 -3.12
C THR A 202 4.83 -27.78 -1.66
N ARG A 203 4.16 -26.99 -0.81
CA ARG A 203 4.45 -26.96 0.64
C ARG A 203 4.23 -28.33 1.28
N ALA A 204 3.20 -29.07 0.89
CA ALA A 204 2.97 -30.44 1.38
C ALA A 204 4.08 -31.41 0.95
N LYS A 205 4.60 -31.30 -0.28
CA LYS A 205 5.75 -32.12 -0.75
C LYS A 205 7.03 -31.80 0.01
N GLN A 206 7.32 -30.51 0.25
CA GLN A 206 8.48 -30.08 1.04
C GLN A 206 8.33 -30.40 2.53
N ALA A 207 7.11 -30.36 3.06
CA ALA A 207 6.79 -30.75 4.42
C ALA A 207 7.14 -32.22 4.68
N ALA A 208 7.02 -33.10 3.69
CA ALA A 208 7.39 -34.50 3.83
C ALA A 208 8.88 -34.71 4.17
N THR A 209 9.76 -33.81 3.74
CA THR A 209 11.21 -33.87 4.04
C THR A 209 11.60 -33.18 5.34
N MET A 210 10.77 -32.27 5.87
CA MET A 210 11.00 -31.64 7.16
C MET A 210 10.53 -32.59 8.28
N SER A 211 11.40 -32.96 9.20
CA SER A 211 11.06 -33.85 10.33
C SER A 211 11.24 -33.21 11.70
N GLU A 212 11.97 -32.10 11.78
CA GLU A 212 12.36 -31.46 13.04
C GLU A 212 12.43 -29.94 12.90
N VAL A 213 12.31 -29.26 14.04
CA VAL A 213 12.51 -27.82 14.15
C VAL A 213 13.37 -27.50 15.37
N GLU A 214 14.32 -26.59 15.21
CA GLU A 214 15.14 -26.08 16.30
C GLU A 214 14.59 -24.74 16.79
N TRP A 215 14.36 -24.62 18.09
CA TRP A 215 13.99 -23.36 18.73
C TRP A 215 14.71 -23.24 20.07
N ARG A 216 15.35 -22.07 20.31
CA ARG A 216 16.08 -21.75 21.55
C ARG A 216 17.09 -22.85 21.97
N GLY A 217 17.77 -23.46 20.98
CA GLY A 217 18.77 -24.51 21.19
C GLY A 217 18.20 -25.90 21.51
N ARG A 218 16.88 -26.10 21.38
CA ARG A 218 16.23 -27.41 21.50
C ARG A 218 15.63 -27.82 20.16
N THR A 219 16.04 -28.98 19.66
CA THR A 219 15.47 -29.61 18.47
C THR A 219 14.28 -30.48 18.86
N VAL A 220 13.14 -30.27 18.19
CA VAL A 220 11.90 -31.01 18.45
C VAL A 220 11.38 -31.65 17.15
N PRO A 221 11.07 -32.96 17.17
CA PRO A 221 10.49 -33.61 16.02
C PRO A 221 9.06 -33.13 15.77
N VAL A 222 8.74 -32.78 14.52
CA VAL A 222 7.43 -32.30 14.08
C VAL A 222 6.72 -33.41 13.31
N LYS A 223 5.88 -34.17 14.00
CA LYS A 223 5.13 -35.29 13.38
C LYS A 223 3.87 -34.85 12.64
N ILE A 224 3.31 -33.69 13.00
CA ILE A 224 2.02 -33.21 12.49
C ILE A 224 2.23 -32.45 11.17
N ASP A 225 1.65 -32.95 10.09
CA ASP A 225 1.77 -32.38 8.73
C ASP A 225 1.38 -30.91 8.66
N LYS A 226 0.26 -30.53 9.30
CA LYS A 226 -0.21 -29.14 9.35
C LYS A 226 0.83 -28.19 9.94
N VAL A 227 1.54 -28.63 10.98
CA VAL A 227 2.60 -27.83 11.64
C VAL A 227 3.81 -27.69 10.73
N ARG A 228 4.20 -28.77 10.02
CA ARG A 228 5.31 -28.73 9.06
C ARG A 228 5.04 -27.75 7.92
N ILE A 229 3.84 -27.82 7.34
CA ILE A 229 3.41 -26.90 6.27
C ILE A 229 3.45 -25.44 6.74
N PHE A 230 2.95 -25.16 7.95
CA PHE A 230 2.98 -23.83 8.54
C PHE A 230 4.40 -23.32 8.76
N LEU A 231 5.27 -24.12 9.40
CA LEU A 231 6.65 -23.71 9.71
C LEU A 231 7.49 -23.46 8.45
N LEU A 232 7.30 -24.25 7.38
CA LEU A 232 7.96 -24.00 6.10
C LEU A 232 7.53 -22.67 5.48
N GLY A 233 6.24 -22.33 5.57
CA GLY A 233 5.71 -21.06 5.05
C GLY A 233 6.00 -19.84 5.92
N LEU A 234 6.49 -20.02 7.15
CA LEU A 234 6.67 -18.93 8.12
C LEU A 234 7.64 -17.86 7.61
N ALA A 235 8.81 -18.26 7.11
CA ALA A 235 9.83 -17.32 6.63
C ALA A 235 9.35 -16.51 5.41
N ASP A 236 8.65 -17.17 4.47
CA ASP A 236 8.08 -16.51 3.29
C ASP A 236 7.01 -15.49 3.69
N ASN A 237 6.14 -15.86 4.63
CA ASN A 237 5.09 -14.98 5.15
C ASN A 237 5.69 -13.80 5.93
N GLU A 238 6.72 -14.00 6.75
CA GLU A 238 7.42 -12.92 7.45
C GLU A 238 8.12 -11.97 6.46
N ALA A 239 8.78 -12.50 5.42
CA ALA A 239 9.39 -11.68 4.37
C ALA A 239 8.34 -10.86 3.59
N ALA A 240 7.18 -11.45 3.29
CA ALA A 240 6.08 -10.75 2.63
C ALA A 240 5.53 -9.60 3.46
N ILE A 241 5.39 -9.79 4.78
CA ILE A 241 4.93 -8.73 5.70
C ILE A 241 5.92 -7.55 5.72
N VAL A 242 7.22 -7.82 5.66
CA VAL A 242 8.25 -6.77 5.63
C VAL A 242 8.27 -6.03 4.29
N GLN A 243 8.03 -6.73 3.18
CA GLN A 243 8.02 -6.15 1.84
C GLN A 243 6.71 -5.44 1.45
N ALA A 244 5.65 -5.57 2.26
CA ALA A 244 4.37 -4.95 1.97
C ALA A 244 4.43 -3.42 2.15
N GLU A 245 4.19 -2.68 1.06
CA GLU A 245 4.20 -1.21 1.06
C GLU A 245 2.88 -0.61 1.58
N ASN A 246 1.75 -1.27 1.31
CA ASN A 246 0.42 -0.83 1.74
C ASN A 246 0.06 -1.42 3.12
N GLU A 247 -0.37 -0.55 4.03
CA GLU A 247 -0.80 -0.91 5.39
C GLU A 247 -1.98 -1.90 5.39
N GLU A 248 -2.93 -1.77 4.46
CA GLU A 248 -4.08 -2.69 4.36
C GLU A 248 -3.62 -4.10 3.95
N THR A 249 -2.70 -4.20 2.98
CA THR A 249 -2.12 -5.48 2.55
C THR A 249 -1.33 -6.11 3.70
N LYS A 250 -0.57 -5.29 4.45
CA LYS A 250 0.20 -5.74 5.60
C LYS A 250 -0.70 -6.28 6.72
N GLU A 251 -1.82 -5.62 7.00
CA GLU A 251 -2.81 -6.11 7.96
C GLU A 251 -3.40 -7.46 7.54
N ARG A 252 -3.81 -7.60 6.28
CA ARG A 252 -4.32 -8.88 5.74
C ARG A 252 -3.30 -10.01 5.86
N LEU A 253 -2.01 -9.74 5.60
CA LEU A 253 -0.93 -10.72 5.74
C LEU A 253 -0.75 -11.18 7.20
N PHE A 254 -0.78 -10.23 8.16
CA PHE A 254 -0.75 -10.58 9.58
C PHE A 254 -1.95 -11.43 9.99
N GLU A 255 -3.15 -11.13 9.51
CA GLU A 255 -4.36 -11.89 9.82
C GLU A 255 -4.31 -13.31 9.26
N SER A 256 -3.83 -13.48 8.01
CA SER A 256 -3.61 -14.80 7.40
C SER A 256 -2.64 -15.63 8.22
N LEU A 257 -1.46 -15.06 8.54
CA LEU A 257 -0.43 -15.76 9.32
C LEU A 257 -0.92 -16.16 10.72
N LEU A 258 -1.67 -15.28 11.39
CA LEU A 258 -2.27 -15.58 12.69
C LEU A 258 -3.33 -16.68 12.59
N SER A 259 -4.09 -16.73 11.48
CA SER A 259 -5.08 -17.79 11.25
C SER A 259 -4.41 -19.14 11.04
N GLU A 260 -3.44 -19.22 10.12
CA GLU A 260 -2.67 -20.44 9.87
C GLU A 260 -1.97 -20.94 11.14
N CYS A 261 -1.44 -20.03 11.96
CA CYS A 261 -0.81 -20.36 13.23
C CYS A 261 -1.83 -20.93 14.25
N ARG A 262 -3.05 -20.38 14.32
CA ARG A 262 -4.12 -20.92 15.18
C ARG A 262 -4.50 -22.34 14.77
N ASP A 263 -4.59 -22.61 13.47
CA ASP A 263 -4.91 -23.93 12.95
C ASP A 263 -3.80 -24.95 13.28
N ALA A 264 -2.53 -24.54 13.17
CA ALA A 264 -1.39 -25.35 13.57
C ALA A 264 -1.38 -25.64 15.09
N ILE A 265 -1.65 -24.62 15.93
CA ILE A 265 -1.78 -24.79 17.39
C ILE A 265 -2.91 -25.76 17.73
N GLN A 266 -4.05 -25.65 17.04
CA GLN A 266 -5.20 -26.52 17.27
C GLN A 266 -4.86 -27.98 16.95
N ALA A 267 -4.14 -28.23 15.84
CA ALA A 267 -3.67 -29.57 15.49
C ALA A 267 -2.74 -30.16 16.58
N VAL A 268 -1.81 -29.37 17.13
CA VAL A 268 -0.96 -29.81 18.25
C VAL A 268 -1.77 -30.08 19.52
N ARG A 269 -2.78 -29.26 19.82
CA ARG A 269 -3.64 -29.43 21.01
C ARG A 269 -4.46 -30.72 20.95
N GLU A 270 -4.87 -31.15 19.77
CA GLU A 270 -5.61 -32.41 19.58
C GLU A 270 -4.74 -33.62 19.96
N ASP A 271 -3.45 -33.61 19.59
CA ASP A 271 -2.47 -34.64 19.95
C ASP A 271 -1.96 -34.53 21.40
N LEU A 272 -2.08 -33.36 22.02
CA LEU A 272 -1.67 -33.13 23.41
C LEU A 272 -2.67 -33.74 24.43
N LYS A 273 -3.96 -33.78 24.10
CA LYS A 273 -5.03 -34.36 24.95
C LYS A 273 -4.81 -35.85 25.33
N PRO A 274 -4.42 -36.75 24.42
CA PRO A 274 -4.12 -38.14 24.77
C PRO A 274 -2.83 -38.31 25.57
N ASP A 275 -1.80 -37.48 25.34
CA ASP A 275 -0.52 -37.53 26.07
C ASP A 275 -0.68 -37.17 27.57
N GLN A 276 -1.58 -36.22 27.88
CA GLN A 276 -1.93 -35.89 29.27
C GLN A 276 -2.61 -37.06 30.02
N LYS A 277 -3.50 -37.82 29.35
CA LYS A 277 -4.17 -38.98 29.96
C LYS A 277 -3.22 -40.17 30.17
N GLN A 278 -2.21 -40.34 29.32
CA GLN A 278 -1.20 -41.38 29.50
C GLN A 278 -0.22 -41.06 30.64
N ARG A 279 0.09 -39.78 30.87
CA ARG A 279 0.95 -39.34 31.99
C ARG A 279 0.31 -39.43 33.37
N GLU A 280 -1.02 -39.31 33.48
CA GLU A 280 -1.71 -39.58 34.74
C GLU A 280 -1.53 -41.05 35.21
N HIS A 281 -1.13 -41.95 34.31
CA HIS A 281 -0.97 -43.38 34.60
C HIS A 281 0.49 -43.83 34.82
N SER A 282 1.48 -42.99 34.50
CA SER A 282 2.92 -43.30 34.62
C SER A 282 3.60 -42.45 35.70
N LEU A 283 3.93 -43.09 36.82
CA LEU A 283 4.56 -42.52 38.02
C LEU A 283 6.08 -42.26 37.88
N GLU A 284 6.59 -42.02 36.67
CA GLU A 284 8.01 -41.69 36.48
C GLU A 284 8.18 -40.19 36.20
N MET A 285 8.40 -39.47 37.29
CA MET A 285 8.66 -38.05 37.35
C MET A 285 10.12 -37.78 36.99
N ASP A 286 10.47 -37.89 35.70
CA ASP A 286 11.80 -37.46 35.24
C ASP A 286 11.84 -35.93 35.10
N SER A 287 12.59 -35.33 36.03
CA SER A 287 13.20 -34.01 36.05
C SER A 287 12.74 -32.94 35.03
N GLY A 288 11.85 -32.02 35.46
CA GLY A 288 11.78 -30.60 35.04
C GLY A 288 11.58 -30.23 33.55
N LYS A 289 11.65 -31.18 32.61
CA LYS A 289 11.68 -30.89 31.17
C LYS A 289 10.32 -31.19 30.54
N VAL A 290 9.72 -30.12 30.03
CA VAL A 290 8.46 -30.17 29.27
C VAL A 290 8.54 -31.13 28.08
N SER A 291 7.46 -31.87 27.81
CA SER A 291 7.37 -32.85 26.71
C SER A 291 7.67 -32.22 25.35
N ASN A 292 8.12 -33.00 24.37
CA ASN A 292 8.39 -32.48 23.03
C ASN A 292 7.14 -31.87 22.38
N ILE A 293 5.96 -32.48 22.56
CA ILE A 293 4.70 -31.97 22.01
C ILE A 293 4.24 -30.69 22.73
N GLN A 294 4.44 -30.60 24.05
CA GLN A 294 4.15 -29.40 24.82
C GLN A 294 5.15 -28.27 24.50
N TYR A 295 6.41 -28.59 24.23
CA TYR A 295 7.41 -27.60 23.80
C TYR A 295 7.10 -27.09 22.38
N LEU A 296 6.66 -27.95 21.48
CA LEU A 296 6.16 -27.55 20.16
C LEU A 296 4.93 -26.65 20.28
N HIS A 297 4.02 -26.96 21.21
CA HIS A 297 2.88 -26.09 21.53
C HIS A 297 3.33 -24.72 22.03
N SER A 298 4.30 -24.66 22.94
CA SER A 298 4.91 -23.41 23.42
C SER A 298 5.56 -22.62 22.29
N TYR A 299 6.26 -23.29 21.36
CA TYR A 299 6.87 -22.63 20.20
C TYR A 299 5.85 -21.99 19.27
N LEU A 300 4.80 -22.74 18.88
CA LEU A 300 3.74 -22.19 18.05
C LEU A 300 2.98 -21.06 18.76
N THR A 301 2.79 -21.18 20.07
CA THR A 301 2.18 -20.11 20.89
C THR A 301 3.08 -18.87 20.93
N TYR A 302 4.41 -19.05 21.04
CA TYR A 302 5.39 -17.97 20.93
C TYR A 302 5.29 -17.27 19.56
N ILE A 303 5.22 -18.01 18.46
CA ILE A 303 5.06 -17.44 17.11
C ILE A 303 3.77 -16.62 17.05
N LYS A 304 2.62 -17.19 17.46
CA LYS A 304 1.33 -16.50 17.49
C LYS A 304 1.40 -15.17 18.27
N LEU A 305 1.93 -15.20 19.48
CA LEU A 305 2.02 -14.03 20.36
C LEU A 305 3.01 -12.99 19.79
N SER A 306 4.15 -13.43 19.28
CA SER A 306 5.14 -12.55 18.64
C SER A 306 4.58 -11.88 17.39
N THR A 307 3.86 -12.61 16.54
CA THR A 307 3.17 -12.07 15.36
C THR A 307 2.06 -11.10 15.76
N ALA A 308 1.30 -11.40 16.82
CA ALA A 308 0.28 -10.47 17.34
C ALA A 308 0.92 -9.17 17.87
N ILE A 309 2.05 -9.25 18.56
CA ILE A 309 2.81 -8.07 19.00
C ILE A 309 3.26 -7.24 17.79
N LYS A 310 3.90 -7.87 16.79
CA LYS A 310 4.35 -7.21 15.54
C LYS A 310 3.18 -6.53 14.81
N ARG A 311 2.00 -7.18 14.73
CA ARG A 311 0.78 -6.60 14.12
C ARG A 311 0.36 -5.33 14.87
N ASN A 312 0.18 -5.42 16.19
CA ASN A 312 -0.27 -4.28 17.00
C ASN A 312 0.74 -3.14 16.98
N GLU A 313 2.04 -3.45 16.93
CA GLU A 313 3.10 -2.45 16.77
C GLU A 313 3.00 -1.74 15.41
N SER A 314 2.77 -2.49 14.33
CA SER A 314 2.54 -1.90 13.01
C SER A 314 1.34 -0.96 13.02
N MET A 315 0.21 -1.41 13.58
CA MET A 315 -1.00 -0.58 13.72
C MET A 315 -0.75 0.67 14.57
N ALA A 316 0.03 0.56 15.65
CA ALA A 316 0.38 1.70 16.50
C ALA A 316 1.23 2.71 15.73
N LYS A 317 2.22 2.26 14.93
CA LYS A 317 3.02 3.14 14.07
C LYS A 317 2.16 3.87 13.03
N SER A 318 1.20 3.19 12.40
CA SER A 318 0.30 3.81 11.42
C SER A 318 -0.62 4.84 12.07
N LEU A 319 -1.18 4.54 13.26
CA LEU A 319 -1.99 5.51 14.03
C LEU A 319 -1.17 6.71 14.51
N GLN A 320 0.07 6.50 14.94
CA GLN A 320 0.96 7.58 15.35
C GLN A 320 1.27 8.53 14.17
N LYS A 321 1.51 7.99 12.97
CA LYS A 321 1.67 8.80 11.75
C LYS A 321 0.40 9.61 11.43
N ALA A 322 -0.77 9.00 11.57
CA ALA A 322 -2.04 9.68 11.36
C ALA A 322 -2.26 10.85 12.36
N LEU A 323 -1.91 10.66 13.63
CA LEU A 323 -1.96 11.71 14.66
C LEU A 323 -1.02 12.89 14.34
N LEU A 324 0.19 12.62 13.84
CA LEU A 324 1.15 13.66 13.46
C LEU A 324 0.73 14.44 12.20
N GLN A 325 0.12 13.76 11.22
CA GLN A 325 -0.39 14.42 10.01
C GLN A 325 -1.60 15.31 10.31
N GLN A 326 -2.42 14.94 11.30
CA GLN A 326 -3.57 15.74 11.71
C GLN A 326 -3.19 17.10 12.30
N GLN A 327 -2.05 17.22 12.99
CA GLN A 327 -1.55 18.53 13.46
C GLN A 327 -1.28 19.52 12.31
N ARG A 328 -1.36 19.09 11.04
CA ARG A 328 -1.11 19.91 9.84
C ARG A 328 -2.33 20.12 8.93
N SER A 329 -3.49 19.51 9.19
CA SER A 329 -4.67 19.60 8.32
C SER A 329 -5.98 19.38 9.09
N GLU A 330 -6.81 20.43 9.18
CA GLU A 330 -8.12 20.45 9.86
C GLU A 330 -9.31 20.05 8.97
N GLU A 331 -9.07 19.48 7.79
CA GLU A 331 -10.15 19.01 6.92
C GLU A 331 -10.12 17.48 6.83
N ASP A 332 -11.09 16.81 7.44
CA ASP A 332 -12.04 15.90 6.78
C ASP A 332 -12.82 15.07 7.83
N GLY A 333 -14.10 14.77 7.56
CA GLY A 333 -15.08 14.15 8.47
C GLY A 333 -14.86 12.67 8.83
N LYS A 334 -13.60 12.21 8.91
CA LYS A 334 -13.25 10.85 9.39
C LYS A 334 -13.06 10.83 10.90
N ARG A 335 -13.39 9.69 11.53
CA ARG A 335 -13.19 9.46 12.97
C ARG A 335 -11.75 9.80 13.36
N THR A 336 -11.61 10.84 14.15
CA THR A 336 -10.33 11.36 14.59
C THR A 336 -9.60 10.30 15.43
N PRO A 337 -8.37 9.90 15.06
CA PRO A 337 -7.58 9.01 15.90
C PRO A 337 -7.28 9.73 17.22
N ARG A 338 -7.48 9.07 18.36
CA ARG A 338 -7.19 9.64 19.68
C ARG A 338 -5.99 8.94 20.31
N PRO A 339 -5.22 9.62 21.18
CA PRO A 339 -4.16 8.94 21.95
C PRO A 339 -4.66 7.72 22.74
N GLN A 340 -5.93 7.71 23.13
CA GLN A 340 -6.61 6.56 23.77
C GLN A 340 -6.61 5.29 22.90
N ASP A 341 -6.68 5.42 21.57
CA ASP A 341 -6.67 4.27 20.67
C ASP A 341 -5.29 3.59 20.64
N LEU A 342 -4.20 4.37 20.82
CA LEU A 342 -2.84 3.86 20.98
C LEU A 342 -2.64 3.14 22.32
N ILE A 343 -3.19 3.68 23.41
CA ILE A 343 -3.13 3.05 24.74
C ILE A 343 -3.67 1.62 24.68
N ARG A 344 -4.81 1.42 23.99
CA ARG A 344 -5.42 0.09 23.82
C ARG A 344 -4.49 -0.89 23.10
N LEU A 345 -3.79 -0.45 22.05
CA LEU A 345 -2.85 -1.31 21.32
C LEU A 345 -1.66 -1.72 22.20
N TYR A 346 -1.08 -0.78 22.95
CA TYR A 346 0.01 -1.10 23.87
C TYR A 346 -0.44 -1.96 25.04
N ASP A 347 -1.68 -1.83 25.53
CA ASP A 347 -2.24 -2.74 26.53
C ASP A 347 -2.35 -4.17 26.01
N ILE A 348 -2.80 -4.35 24.75
CA ILE A 348 -2.82 -5.67 24.10
C ILE A 348 -1.41 -6.24 23.93
N ILE A 349 -0.43 -5.41 23.54
CA ILE A 349 0.98 -5.83 23.44
C ILE A 349 1.50 -6.30 24.80
N LEU A 350 1.24 -5.54 25.87
CA LEU A 350 1.67 -5.88 27.22
C LEU A 350 1.00 -7.17 27.72
N GLN A 351 -0.28 -7.39 27.41
CA GLN A 351 -0.96 -8.65 27.73
C GLN A 351 -0.30 -9.84 27.02
N ASN A 352 0.01 -9.71 25.73
CA ASN A 352 0.71 -10.77 24.99
C ASN A 352 2.12 -11.04 25.55
N LEU A 353 2.84 -10.01 26.02
CA LEU A 353 4.15 -10.18 26.66
C LEU A 353 4.05 -10.90 28.01
N VAL A 354 2.99 -10.65 28.79
CA VAL A 354 2.73 -11.42 30.02
C VAL A 354 2.46 -12.88 29.67
N GLU A 355 1.64 -13.17 28.65
CA GLU A 355 1.41 -14.55 28.19
C GLU A 355 2.71 -15.22 27.73
N LEU A 356 3.64 -14.47 27.10
CA LEU A 356 4.96 -15.00 26.72
C LEU A 356 5.80 -15.44 27.92
N THR A 357 5.75 -14.73 29.04
CA THR A 357 6.50 -15.13 30.26
C THR A 357 6.00 -16.41 30.90
N GLN A 358 4.75 -16.81 30.59
CA GLN A 358 4.06 -17.97 31.15
C GLN A 358 4.13 -19.21 30.25
N LEU A 359 4.95 -19.20 29.19
CA LEU A 359 5.07 -20.32 28.28
C LEU A 359 5.75 -21.54 28.95
N PRO A 360 5.13 -22.74 28.93
CA PRO A 360 5.72 -23.93 29.51
C PRO A 360 7.05 -24.30 28.85
N GLY A 361 8.07 -24.54 29.67
CA GLY A 361 9.41 -24.97 29.26
C GLY A 361 10.40 -23.82 29.04
N LEU A 362 10.00 -22.59 29.34
CA LEU A 362 10.84 -21.38 29.29
C LEU A 362 10.97 -20.68 30.65
N GLU A 363 10.51 -21.30 31.74
CA GLU A 363 10.57 -20.75 33.09
C GLU A 363 12.03 -20.59 33.56
N GLU A 364 12.90 -21.54 33.19
CA GLU A 364 14.32 -21.54 33.56
C GLU A 364 15.22 -20.77 32.57
N ASP A 365 14.69 -20.37 31.40
CA ASP A 365 15.44 -19.59 30.41
C ASP A 365 15.55 -18.11 30.86
N LYS A 366 16.55 -17.84 31.68
CA LYS A 366 16.84 -16.49 32.19
C LYS A 366 17.08 -15.46 31.07
N ASN A 367 17.61 -15.89 29.92
CA ASN A 367 17.84 -14.99 28.79
C ASN A 367 16.52 -14.60 28.15
N PHE A 368 15.62 -15.55 27.93
CA PHE A 368 14.26 -15.29 27.44
C PHE A 368 13.48 -14.38 28.40
N GLN A 369 13.46 -14.70 29.69
CA GLN A 369 12.73 -13.90 30.68
C GLN A 369 13.26 -12.46 30.74
N LYS A 370 14.58 -12.26 30.67
CA LYS A 370 15.19 -10.93 30.63
C LYS A 370 14.88 -10.18 29.33
N GLU A 371 14.92 -10.85 28.18
CA GLU A 371 14.55 -10.28 26.88
C GLU A 371 13.10 -9.77 26.87
N ILE A 372 12.14 -10.59 27.34
CA ILE A 372 10.73 -10.22 27.43
C ILE A 372 10.51 -9.12 28.48
N GLY A 373 11.27 -9.14 29.59
CA GLY A 373 11.28 -8.08 30.60
C GLY A 373 11.67 -6.72 30.02
N LEU A 374 12.75 -6.67 29.23
CA LEU A 374 13.19 -5.44 28.56
C LEU A 374 12.15 -4.94 27.55
N LYS A 375 11.60 -5.83 26.72
CA LYS A 375 10.49 -5.51 25.80
C LYS A 375 9.30 -4.92 26.57
N THR A 376 8.95 -5.51 27.70
CA THR A 376 7.85 -5.05 28.56
C THR A 376 8.09 -3.63 29.09
N LEU A 377 9.33 -3.29 29.48
CA LEU A 377 9.67 -1.94 29.91
C LEU A 377 9.52 -0.91 28.78
N VAL A 378 9.97 -1.24 27.56
CA VAL A 378 9.80 -0.37 26.38
C VAL A 378 8.32 -0.08 26.13
N TYR A 379 7.48 -1.12 26.05
CA TYR A 379 6.06 -0.93 25.77
C TYR A 379 5.30 -0.27 26.94
N LYS A 380 5.72 -0.47 28.19
CA LYS A 380 5.22 0.30 29.34
C LYS A 380 5.55 1.78 29.22
N ALA A 381 6.74 2.12 28.73
CA ALA A 381 7.15 3.49 28.48
C ALA A 381 6.25 4.15 27.43
N TYR A 382 6.05 3.51 26.27
CA TYR A 382 5.16 4.02 25.22
C TYR A 382 3.70 4.14 25.69
N ARG A 383 3.18 3.15 26.42
CA ARG A 383 1.84 3.25 27.01
C ARG A 383 1.73 4.46 27.96
N CYS A 384 2.69 4.64 28.87
CA CYS A 384 2.69 5.77 29.80
C CYS A 384 2.77 7.12 29.06
N PHE A 385 3.54 7.19 27.97
CA PHE A 385 3.64 8.37 27.13
C PHE A 385 2.28 8.77 26.54
N PHE A 386 1.54 7.84 25.94
CA PHE A 386 0.23 8.16 25.37
C PHE A 386 -0.87 8.42 26.42
N ILE A 387 -0.73 7.86 27.62
CA ILE A 387 -1.57 8.25 28.77
C ILE A 387 -1.25 9.71 29.17
N ALA A 388 0.02 10.10 29.23
CA ALA A 388 0.42 11.47 29.53
C ALA A 388 -0.16 12.46 28.50
N GLN A 389 -0.04 12.15 27.21
CA GLN A 389 -0.63 12.91 26.11
C GLN A 389 -2.16 13.05 26.25
N SER A 390 -2.85 12.01 26.72
CA SER A 390 -4.29 12.08 26.99
C SER A 390 -4.62 13.04 28.14
N TYR A 391 -3.79 13.11 29.19
CA TYR A 391 -3.96 14.05 30.30
C TYR A 391 -3.63 15.50 29.90
N VAL A 392 -2.66 15.71 29.02
CA VAL A 392 -2.36 17.01 28.40
C VAL A 392 -3.59 17.59 27.70
N LEU A 393 -4.31 16.77 26.93
CA LEU A 393 -5.54 17.19 26.24
C LEU A 393 -6.67 17.64 27.19
N VAL A 394 -6.67 17.15 28.44
CA VAL A 394 -7.67 17.51 29.46
C VAL A 394 -7.10 18.51 30.46
N LYS A 395 -5.96 19.16 30.15
CA LYS A 395 -5.28 20.16 30.99
C LYS A 395 -4.91 19.67 32.41
N LYS A 396 -4.72 18.36 32.58
CA LYS A 396 -4.25 17.76 33.84
C LYS A 396 -2.72 17.71 33.87
N TRP A 397 -2.12 18.88 34.05
CA TRP A 397 -0.68 19.11 33.88
C TRP A 397 0.18 18.30 34.85
N SER A 398 -0.20 18.25 36.13
CA SER A 398 0.51 17.50 37.17
C SER A 398 0.60 16.00 36.87
N GLU A 399 -0.52 15.39 36.51
CA GLU A 399 -0.62 13.97 36.22
C GLU A 399 0.17 13.60 34.97
N ALA A 400 0.11 14.44 33.93
CA ALA A 400 0.89 14.28 32.73
C ALA A 400 2.41 14.37 33.01
N LEU A 401 2.86 15.32 33.83
CA LEU A 401 4.26 15.46 34.20
C LEU A 401 4.82 14.23 34.92
N VAL A 402 4.08 13.71 35.90
CA VAL A 402 4.45 12.49 36.64
C VAL A 402 4.55 11.28 35.71
N LEU A 403 3.65 11.17 34.74
CA LEU A 403 3.69 10.11 33.75
C LEU A 403 4.91 10.23 32.84
N TYR A 404 5.27 11.44 32.39
CA TYR A 404 6.50 11.65 31.63
C TYR A 404 7.76 11.26 32.40
N GLU A 405 7.83 11.55 33.71
CA GLU A 405 8.93 11.08 34.56
C GLU A 405 8.98 9.56 34.66
N ARG A 406 7.82 8.91 34.73
CA ARG A 406 7.72 7.45 34.71
C ARG A 406 8.20 6.86 33.37
N VAL A 407 7.93 7.53 32.25
CA VAL A 407 8.47 7.14 30.93
C VAL A 407 10.00 7.18 30.97
N LEU A 408 10.59 8.29 31.44
CA LEU A 408 12.05 8.44 31.55
C LEU A 408 12.67 7.37 32.47
N LYS A 409 12.01 7.01 33.57
CA LYS A 409 12.47 5.94 34.45
C LYS A 409 12.52 4.58 33.74
N TYR A 410 11.47 4.21 33.02
CA TYR A 410 11.44 2.96 32.25
C TYR A 410 12.49 2.96 31.13
N ALA A 411 12.59 4.08 30.42
CA ALA A 411 13.56 4.27 29.35
C ALA A 411 15.01 4.15 29.85
N GLY A 412 15.33 4.78 30.99
CA GLY A 412 16.64 4.68 31.63
C GLY A 412 16.98 3.26 32.10
N GLN A 413 16.01 2.53 32.65
CA GLN A 413 16.20 1.11 33.01
C GLN A 413 16.57 0.25 31.80
N VAL A 414 15.86 0.44 30.68
CA VAL A 414 16.17 -0.26 29.43
C VAL A 414 17.59 0.07 28.97
N GLN A 415 18.00 1.34 29.02
CA GLN A 415 19.36 1.73 28.62
C GLN A 415 20.45 1.10 29.49
N SER A 416 20.24 1.02 30.80
CA SER A 416 21.20 0.39 31.72
C SER A 416 21.29 -1.13 31.55
N GLU A 417 20.17 -1.78 31.23
CA GLU A 417 20.07 -3.24 31.22
C GLU A 417 20.17 -3.87 29.81
N ALA A 418 20.08 -3.06 28.75
CA ALA A 418 20.07 -3.53 27.35
C ALA A 418 21.35 -4.28 26.96
N GLY A 419 22.51 -3.92 27.53
CA GLY A 419 23.80 -4.64 27.42
C GLY A 419 23.94 -5.60 26.24
N ALA A 420 23.95 -6.91 26.53
CA ALA A 420 24.07 -8.00 25.56
C ALA A 420 22.81 -8.26 24.69
N TYR A 421 21.66 -7.69 25.05
CA TYR A 421 20.37 -7.89 24.40
C TYR A 421 20.06 -6.83 23.33
N LYS A 422 20.98 -5.90 23.06
CA LYS A 422 20.80 -4.85 22.04
C LYS A 422 20.32 -5.38 20.69
N ASN A 423 20.86 -6.51 20.23
CA ASN A 423 20.45 -7.13 18.97
C ASN A 423 18.97 -7.56 18.98
N SER A 424 18.48 -8.13 20.09
CA SER A 424 17.07 -8.53 20.25
C SER A 424 16.10 -7.36 20.43
N LEU A 425 16.63 -6.16 20.71
CA LEU A 425 15.87 -4.92 20.84
C LEU A 425 15.89 -4.06 19.57
N LYS A 426 16.68 -4.42 18.54
CA LYS A 426 16.84 -3.62 17.31
C LYS A 426 15.52 -3.35 16.57
N ASP A 427 14.59 -4.29 16.65
CA ASP A 427 13.31 -4.18 15.96
C ASP A 427 12.27 -3.36 16.75
N LEU A 428 12.58 -2.99 18.00
CA LEU A 428 11.70 -2.15 18.82
C LEU A 428 11.90 -0.67 18.49
N PRO A 429 10.89 0.18 18.76
CA PRO A 429 11.03 1.63 18.68
C PRO A 429 12.18 2.13 19.57
N ASP A 430 13.00 3.06 19.07
CA ASP A 430 14.14 3.58 19.83
C ASP A 430 13.65 4.30 21.09
N VAL A 431 14.24 3.91 22.21
CA VAL A 431 13.98 4.47 23.53
C VAL A 431 14.61 5.87 23.66
N GLN A 432 15.68 6.14 22.93
CA GLN A 432 16.31 7.47 22.88
C GLN A 432 15.41 8.51 22.21
N ASP A 433 14.75 8.13 21.11
CA ASP A 433 13.78 9.00 20.45
C ASP A 433 12.64 9.33 21.41
N LEU A 434 12.13 8.33 22.15
CA LEU A 434 11.09 8.54 23.14
C LEU A 434 11.54 9.47 24.28
N ILE A 435 12.78 9.33 24.78
CA ILE A 435 13.35 10.23 25.81
C ILE A 435 13.42 11.66 25.28
N THR A 436 13.91 11.83 24.05
CA THR A 436 14.03 13.15 23.42
C THR A 436 12.66 13.80 23.26
N GLN A 437 11.68 13.04 22.80
CA GLN A 437 10.30 13.49 22.65
C GLN A 437 9.69 13.87 24.01
N VAL A 438 9.83 13.03 25.03
CA VAL A 438 9.32 13.31 26.39
C VAL A 438 9.94 14.57 26.96
N ASN A 439 11.25 14.77 26.80
CA ASN A 439 11.92 15.96 27.30
C ASN A 439 11.38 17.23 26.62
N ALA A 440 11.15 17.22 25.31
CA ALA A 440 10.52 18.33 24.59
C ALA A 440 9.09 18.60 25.09
N GLU A 441 8.28 17.55 25.24
CA GLU A 441 6.90 17.63 25.73
C GLU A 441 6.81 18.14 27.18
N LYS A 442 7.77 17.80 28.05
CA LYS A 442 7.83 18.32 29.43
C LYS A 442 7.98 19.85 29.46
N TYR A 443 8.86 20.41 28.64
CA TYR A 443 9.04 21.86 28.56
C TYR A 443 7.81 22.55 27.97
N SER A 444 7.23 21.97 26.91
CA SER A 444 5.98 22.45 26.32
C SER A 444 4.84 22.46 27.34
N LEU A 445 4.69 21.38 28.11
CA LEU A 445 3.71 21.24 29.18
C LEU A 445 3.90 22.29 30.28
N GLN A 446 5.14 22.53 30.72
CA GLN A 446 5.44 23.54 31.73
C GLN A 446 5.08 24.95 31.25
N ALA A 447 5.41 25.28 30.00
CA ALA A 447 5.03 26.55 29.40
C ALA A 447 3.50 26.69 29.31
N ALA A 448 2.80 25.66 28.83
CA ALA A 448 1.34 25.65 28.72
C ALA A 448 0.67 25.81 30.09
N ALA A 449 1.16 25.14 31.13
CA ALA A 449 0.62 25.25 32.49
C ALA A 449 0.78 26.65 33.08
N ILE A 450 1.89 27.36 32.78
CA ILE A 450 2.10 28.74 33.21
C ILE A 450 1.15 29.70 32.48
N LEU A 451 0.96 29.52 31.18
CA LEU A 451 0.04 30.33 30.38
C LEU A 451 -1.42 30.14 30.82
N ASP A 452 -1.84 28.90 31.06
CA ASP A 452 -3.19 28.55 31.51
C ASP A 452 -3.48 29.09 32.93
N ALA A 453 -2.45 29.21 33.78
CA ALA A 453 -2.56 29.84 35.10
C ALA A 453 -2.78 31.37 35.02
N ASN A 454 -2.36 32.03 33.95
CA ASN A 454 -2.58 33.46 33.74
C ASN A 454 -3.98 33.78 33.16
N ASP A 455 -4.69 32.80 32.60
CA ASP A 455 -6.03 32.97 31.99
C ASP A 455 -7.19 33.04 33.00
N THR A 456 -6.93 32.94 34.32
CA THR A 456 -8.02 32.87 35.31
C THR A 456 -8.64 34.20 35.73
N HIS A 457 -8.22 35.36 35.22
CA HIS A 457 -8.80 36.64 35.65
C HIS A 457 -8.72 37.79 34.63
N GLU A 458 -9.40 37.70 33.47
CA GLU A 458 -9.89 38.92 32.79
C GLU A 458 -11.28 38.66 32.18
N THR A 459 -12.32 38.89 32.98
CA THR A 459 -13.69 39.04 32.45
C THR A 459 -13.78 40.40 31.77
N GLU A 460 -13.36 40.48 30.52
CA GLU A 460 -13.58 41.69 29.71
C GLU A 460 -15.08 41.99 29.63
N SER A 461 -15.45 43.21 30.00
CA SER A 461 -16.83 43.67 30.04
C SER A 461 -17.37 43.77 28.60
N PRO A 462 -18.46 43.07 28.22
CA PRO A 462 -18.94 43.13 26.85
C PRO A 462 -19.47 44.52 26.51
N SER A 463 -18.89 45.15 25.48
CA SER A 463 -19.31 46.45 24.96
C SER A 463 -20.68 46.34 24.27
N GLN A 464 -21.62 47.20 24.66
CA GLN A 464 -22.94 47.29 24.01
C GLN A 464 -22.84 47.97 22.64
N VAL A 465 -23.56 47.41 21.66
CA VAL A 465 -23.59 47.89 20.28
C VAL A 465 -24.23 49.29 20.19
N LYS A 466 -23.46 50.28 19.72
CA LYS A 466 -23.99 51.61 19.31
C LYS A 466 -23.97 51.83 17.80
N ASP A 467 -23.41 50.91 17.02
CA ASP A 467 -23.14 51.09 15.60
C ASP A 467 -24.12 50.25 14.76
N GLY A 468 -24.98 50.91 13.97
CA GLY A 468 -26.11 50.33 13.25
C GLY A 468 -25.77 49.47 12.02
N LYS A 469 -24.59 48.87 12.00
CA LYS A 469 -24.11 47.99 10.91
C LYS A 469 -24.70 46.58 11.04
N PRO A 470 -25.00 45.89 9.92
CA PRO A 470 -25.57 44.55 9.94
C PRO A 470 -24.57 43.53 10.51
N LEU A 471 -25.08 42.43 11.07
CA LEU A 471 -24.23 41.37 11.65
C LEU A 471 -23.18 40.84 10.66
N SER A 472 -23.52 40.78 9.37
CA SER A 472 -22.62 40.30 8.32
C SER A 472 -21.30 41.05 8.18
N GLU A 473 -21.24 42.30 8.65
CA GLU A 473 -20.06 43.16 8.57
C GLU A 473 -19.27 43.22 9.89
N ARG A 474 -19.71 42.50 10.92
CA ARG A 474 -19.17 42.59 12.29
C ARG A 474 -18.81 41.24 12.91
N PHE A 475 -18.59 40.21 12.08
CA PHE A 475 -18.21 38.88 12.56
C PHE A 475 -16.91 38.85 13.38
N GLU A 476 -16.01 39.79 13.17
CA GLU A 476 -14.73 39.86 13.87
C GLU A 476 -14.81 40.55 15.25
N THR A 477 -15.96 41.10 15.64
CA THR A 477 -16.12 41.81 16.92
C THR A 477 -17.20 41.18 17.78
N PHE A 478 -16.80 40.56 18.89
CA PHE A 478 -17.75 40.00 19.85
C PHE A 478 -18.47 41.12 20.60
N CYS A 479 -19.80 41.15 20.49
CA CYS A 479 -20.65 42.12 21.15
C CYS A 479 -22.02 41.52 21.45
N LEU A 480 -22.62 41.92 22.57
CA LEU A 480 -23.97 41.50 22.92
C LEU A 480 -24.96 42.47 22.28
N ASP A 481 -25.66 42.00 21.23
CA ASP A 481 -26.69 42.77 20.53
C ASP A 481 -28.10 42.25 20.89
N PRO A 482 -28.87 42.98 21.73
CA PRO A 482 -30.23 42.59 22.11
C PRO A 482 -31.21 42.56 20.93
N SER A 483 -30.90 43.26 19.82
CA SER A 483 -31.80 43.37 18.66
C SER A 483 -31.93 42.05 17.88
N LEU A 484 -30.93 41.15 17.97
CA LEU A 484 -30.92 39.83 17.34
C LEU A 484 -32.03 38.89 17.85
N VAL A 485 -32.59 39.16 19.04
CA VAL A 485 -33.69 38.39 19.64
C VAL A 485 -35.06 39.06 19.39
N SER A 486 -35.07 40.24 18.75
CA SER A 486 -36.28 40.99 18.42
C SER A 486 -36.85 40.61 17.04
N LYS A 487 -38.05 41.09 16.69
CA LYS A 487 -38.66 40.87 15.37
C LYS A 487 -38.06 41.74 14.25
N GLN A 488 -37.19 42.70 14.57
CA GLN A 488 -36.54 43.59 13.60
C GLN A 488 -35.02 43.39 13.67
N VAL A 489 -34.54 42.37 12.96
CA VAL A 489 -33.11 41.99 12.95
C VAL A 489 -32.44 42.46 11.66
N SER A 490 -31.32 43.18 11.78
CA SER A 490 -30.47 43.58 10.65
C SER A 490 -29.31 42.59 10.47
N LEU A 491 -29.57 41.46 9.82
CA LEU A 491 -28.56 40.38 9.63
C LEU A 491 -27.60 40.67 8.48
N VAL A 492 -28.16 41.12 7.35
CA VAL A 492 -27.46 41.38 6.09
C VAL A 492 -28.11 42.57 5.40
N HIS A 493 -27.39 43.26 4.53
CA HIS A 493 -27.99 44.23 3.63
C HIS A 493 -28.88 43.53 2.58
N PHE A 494 -30.16 43.88 2.55
CA PHE A 494 -31.13 43.35 1.61
C PHE A 494 -31.91 44.48 0.92
N PRO A 495 -32.02 44.49 -0.43
CA PRO A 495 -31.46 43.51 -1.38
C PRO A 495 -29.91 43.57 -1.45
N PRO A 496 -29.23 42.45 -1.71
CA PRO A 496 -27.77 42.42 -1.79
C PRO A 496 -27.28 43.30 -2.94
N GLY A 497 -26.20 44.05 -2.70
CA GLY A 497 -25.54 44.84 -3.75
C GLY A 497 -24.97 43.94 -4.84
N PHE A 498 -25.04 44.40 -6.10
CA PHE A 498 -24.44 43.67 -7.22
C PHE A 498 -22.92 43.58 -7.08
N GLN A 499 -22.37 42.37 -7.23
CA GLN A 499 -20.92 42.13 -7.26
C GLN A 499 -20.49 41.59 -8.63
N PRO A 500 -19.37 42.07 -9.21
CA PRO A 500 -18.85 41.56 -10.48
C PRO A 500 -18.25 40.15 -10.31
N ILE A 501 -18.60 39.22 -11.21
CA ILE A 501 -18.02 37.87 -11.28
C ILE A 501 -17.04 37.81 -12.46
N PRO A 502 -15.78 37.40 -12.29
CA PRO A 502 -14.82 37.32 -13.39
C PRO A 502 -15.10 36.12 -14.30
N CYS A 503 -15.40 36.37 -15.57
CA CYS A 503 -15.57 35.35 -16.60
C CYS A 503 -14.26 35.12 -17.40
N LYS A 504 -13.28 34.40 -16.83
CA LYS A 504 -12.27 33.54 -17.50
C LYS A 504 -11.11 33.20 -16.56
N PRO A 505 -10.50 32.01 -16.66
CA PRO A 505 -9.26 31.70 -15.93
C PRO A 505 -8.14 32.64 -16.35
N LEU A 506 -7.37 33.10 -15.35
CA LEU A 506 -6.25 34.01 -15.56
C LEU A 506 -5.08 33.26 -16.21
N PHE A 507 -4.69 33.68 -17.41
CA PHE A 507 -3.50 33.19 -18.11
C PHE A 507 -2.49 34.34 -18.17
N PHE A 508 -1.29 34.12 -17.62
CA PHE A 508 -0.25 35.14 -17.59
C PHE A 508 0.74 34.94 -18.74
N ASP A 509 1.05 36.02 -19.45
CA ASP A 509 2.14 36.02 -20.42
C ASP A 509 3.48 36.23 -19.70
N LEU A 510 4.07 35.12 -19.27
CA LEU A 510 5.36 35.12 -18.56
C LEU A 510 6.52 35.50 -19.49
N ALA A 511 6.36 35.47 -20.82
CA ALA A 511 7.41 35.83 -21.76
C ALA A 511 7.75 37.33 -21.70
N LEU A 512 6.76 38.17 -21.37
CA LEU A 512 6.97 39.60 -21.18
C LEU A 512 7.96 39.90 -20.05
N ASN A 513 7.98 39.08 -18.99
CA ASN A 513 8.92 39.24 -17.87
C ASN A 513 10.38 39.02 -18.28
N HIS A 514 10.61 38.33 -19.41
CA HIS A 514 11.95 38.07 -19.93
C HIS A 514 12.41 39.10 -20.96
N VAL A 515 11.56 40.08 -21.30
CA VAL A 515 11.96 41.24 -22.14
C VAL A 515 12.67 42.26 -21.25
N ALA A 516 13.98 42.09 -21.08
CA ALA A 516 14.85 43.05 -20.42
C ALA A 516 15.81 43.70 -21.44
N PHE A 517 16.31 44.89 -21.12
CA PHE A 517 17.41 45.45 -21.89
C PHE A 517 18.65 44.56 -21.75
N PRO A 518 19.47 44.44 -22.81
CA PRO A 518 20.77 43.78 -22.69
C PRO A 518 21.63 44.53 -21.66
N PRO A 519 22.63 43.87 -21.06
CA PRO A 519 23.61 44.54 -20.19
C PRO A 519 24.21 45.75 -20.92
N LEU A 520 23.98 46.97 -20.39
CA LEU A 520 24.40 48.23 -21.01
C LEU A 520 25.70 48.78 -20.38
N GLU A 521 26.39 48.00 -19.55
CA GLU A 521 27.59 48.40 -18.83
C GLU A 521 28.70 48.88 -19.78
N ASP A 522 28.81 48.27 -20.97
CA ASP A 522 29.75 48.65 -22.03
C ASP A 522 29.38 49.96 -22.75
N LYS A 523 28.17 50.48 -22.51
CA LYS A 523 27.65 51.74 -23.10
C LYS A 523 27.70 52.91 -22.11
N VAL A 524 28.07 52.66 -20.86
CA VAL A 524 28.28 53.72 -19.88
C VAL A 524 29.73 54.18 -19.99
N GLU A 525 29.95 55.41 -20.47
CA GLU A 525 31.27 56.05 -20.37
C GLU A 525 31.64 56.17 -18.89
N GLN A 526 32.56 55.33 -18.44
CA GLN A 526 33.16 55.45 -17.11
C GLN A 526 33.85 56.82 -17.04
N LYS A 527 33.24 57.77 -16.31
CA LYS A 527 33.92 59.02 -15.93
C LYS A 527 35.18 58.64 -15.14
N ALA A 528 36.31 58.61 -15.84
CA ALA A 528 37.62 58.49 -15.25
C ALA A 528 37.77 59.58 -14.18
N LYS A 529 37.98 59.16 -12.93
CA LYS A 529 38.59 60.00 -11.91
C LYS A 529 39.99 60.34 -12.42
N SER A 530 40.12 61.46 -13.13
CA SER A 530 41.40 62.01 -13.56
C SER A 530 42.13 62.52 -12.32
N GLY A 531 43.02 61.67 -11.79
CA GLY A 531 44.18 62.10 -11.03
C GLY A 531 45.22 62.68 -11.99
N LEU A 532 45.75 63.84 -11.61
CA LEU A 532 46.91 64.47 -12.21
C LEU A 532 48.14 63.57 -12.10
N THR A 533 48.57 62.99 -13.23
CA THR A 533 49.94 62.62 -13.65
C THR A 533 49.75 61.60 -14.78
N GLY A 534 50.07 61.89 -16.04
CA GLY A 534 51.40 62.26 -16.49
C GLY A 534 51.99 61.06 -17.22
N TYR A 535 52.08 61.19 -18.55
CA TYR A 535 53.16 60.67 -19.37
C TYR A 535 53.24 59.16 -19.70
N ILE A 536 53.26 58.91 -21.02
CA ILE A 536 54.19 58.02 -21.77
C ILE A 536 53.60 56.75 -22.41
N LYS A 537 53.66 56.78 -23.76
CA LYS A 537 53.92 55.72 -24.77
C LYS A 537 53.07 54.45 -24.69
N GLY A 538 52.49 53.93 -25.76
CA GLY A 538 52.96 53.85 -27.14
C GLY A 538 52.46 52.49 -27.64
N ILE A 539 51.79 52.44 -28.79
CA ILE A 539 52.37 51.91 -30.04
C ILE A 539 52.46 50.37 -30.06
N PHE A 540 51.53 49.79 -30.86
CA PHE A 540 51.56 48.50 -31.57
C PHE A 540 51.22 47.18 -30.87
N GLY A 541 50.33 46.41 -31.49
CA GLY A 541 50.22 44.97 -31.27
C GLY A 541 48.97 44.29 -31.84
N PHE A 542 48.81 44.27 -33.17
CA PHE A 542 47.97 43.27 -33.86
C PHE A 542 48.37 41.84 -33.45
N LYS A 543 47.39 40.94 -33.26
CA LYS A 543 47.23 39.72 -34.11
C LYS A 543 46.09 38.80 -33.63
N SER A 544 45.30 38.41 -34.65
CA SER A 544 44.53 37.18 -34.90
C SER A 544 43.65 36.55 -33.82
#